data_AF-A0A160MYM0-F1
#
_entry.id   AF-A0A160MYM0-F1
#
_cell.length_a   1.000
_cell.length_b   1.000
_cell.length_c   1.000
_cell.angle_alpha   90.00
_cell.angle_beta   90.00
_cell.angle_gamma   90.00
#
_symmetry.space_group_name_H-M   'P 1'
#
loop_
_entity.id
_entity.type
_entity.pdbx_description
1 polymer ?
#
loop_
_entity_poly.entity_id
_entity_poly.type
_entity_poly.pdbx_seq_one_letter_code
_entity_poly.pdbx_strand_id
1 'polypeptide(L)'
;MWDMRRAIKVGVLVWAVLLPWQVRAEAPVVVAHATVHGHDVPVHRIGELRAPDTPAGMDGFAVRVAYVLRAWTRKHGVEAIGNLCRTPDGATWGTVLLTVGAHVASPVTNACPLGMLATGVDIHSHPQRQHYRANAVDQIFLGRLPCREVTTQPDTFGPDDYGRPGYMVGRLGLHFQRGLDRVRLVRDMRLPPPAMSSDDLRRIAAVASPAALPGAASQPGS
;
A
#
# COMPACT_ATOMS: atom_id res chain seq x y z
N MET A 1 -58.82 -13.88 -26.66
CA MET A 1 -58.95 -12.58 -27.34
C MET A 1 -58.26 -11.57 -26.43
N TRP A 2 -57.01 -11.14 -26.62
CA TRP A 2 -56.09 -11.16 -27.76
C TRP A 2 -54.72 -11.74 -27.37
N ASP A 3 -54.16 -12.47 -28.33
CA ASP A 3 -52.75 -12.81 -28.51
C ASP A 3 -52.16 -11.78 -29.50
N MET A 4 -50.93 -11.28 -29.29
CA MET A 4 -49.99 -11.01 -30.38
C MET A 4 -48.55 -10.80 -29.88
N ARG A 5 -47.85 -11.92 -29.73
CA ARG A 5 -46.69 -12.37 -30.53
C ARG A 5 -45.59 -11.39 -31.02
N ARG A 6 -44.36 -11.90 -30.79
CA ARG A 6 -43.13 -11.95 -31.63
C ARG A 6 -42.12 -10.81 -31.47
N ALA A 7 -40.80 -11.05 -31.50
CA ALA A 7 -39.94 -12.24 -31.44
C ALA A 7 -38.48 -11.74 -31.48
N ILE A 8 -37.52 -12.49 -30.93
CA ILE A 8 -36.38 -13.11 -31.65
C ILE A 8 -35.60 -13.99 -30.65
N LYS A 9 -35.32 -15.22 -31.10
CA LYS A 9 -34.54 -16.29 -30.45
C LYS A 9 -33.05 -16.20 -30.85
N VAL A 10 -32.27 -17.06 -30.19
CA VAL A 10 -30.91 -17.59 -30.52
C VAL A 10 -29.79 -16.89 -29.72
N GLY A 11 -28.91 -17.56 -28.99
CA GLY A 11 -28.65 -18.98 -28.77
C GLY A 11 -27.58 -19.15 -27.68
N VAL A 12 -27.58 -20.31 -27.02
CA VAL A 12 -26.71 -20.70 -25.92
C VAL A 12 -25.29 -21.05 -26.43
N LEU A 13 -24.26 -20.59 -25.73
CA LEU A 13 -23.09 -21.42 -25.40
C LEU A 13 -22.41 -20.90 -24.15
N VAL A 14 -22.74 -21.54 -23.03
CA VAL A 14 -22.05 -21.43 -21.75
C VAL A 14 -20.71 -22.15 -21.90
N TRP A 15 -19.62 -21.38 -21.93
CA TRP A 15 -18.33 -21.88 -21.45
C TRP A 15 -18.11 -21.29 -20.06
N ALA A 16 -18.63 -22.01 -19.07
CA ALA A 16 -18.14 -21.92 -17.71
C ALA A 16 -16.74 -22.53 -17.72
N VAL A 17 -15.73 -21.72 -18.05
CA VAL A 17 -14.36 -22.04 -17.68
C VAL A 17 -14.28 -21.83 -16.17
N LEU A 18 -14.56 -22.91 -15.44
CA LEU A 18 -14.12 -23.12 -14.08
C LEU A 18 -12.59 -23.16 -14.11
N LEU A 19 -11.96 -21.99 -14.13
CA LEU A 19 -10.56 -21.88 -13.72
C LEU A 19 -10.56 -21.79 -12.20
N PRO A 20 -9.94 -22.76 -11.49
CA PRO A 20 -9.69 -22.60 -10.07
C PRO A 20 -8.62 -21.52 -9.93
N TRP A 21 -9.02 -20.26 -9.78
CA TRP A 21 -8.13 -19.22 -9.27
C TRP A 21 -7.96 -19.43 -7.75
N GLN A 22 -7.42 -20.58 -7.38
CA GLN A 22 -6.63 -20.66 -6.16
C GLN A 22 -5.30 -19.97 -6.46
N VAL A 23 -5.34 -18.64 -6.53
CA VAL A 23 -4.13 -17.84 -6.32
C VAL A 23 -3.74 -18.12 -4.88
N ARG A 24 -2.83 -19.08 -4.68
CA ARG A 24 -2.07 -19.14 -3.43
C ARG A 24 -1.42 -17.76 -3.30
N ALA A 25 -1.85 -16.98 -2.31
CA ALA A 25 -1.13 -15.77 -1.94
C ALA A 25 0.26 -16.23 -1.51
N GLU A 26 1.25 -16.09 -2.39
CA GLU A 26 2.65 -16.34 -2.03
C GLU A 26 3.05 -15.39 -0.90
N ALA A 27 3.88 -15.88 0.01
CA ALA A 27 4.22 -15.16 1.23
C ALA A 27 4.93 -13.83 0.92
N PRO A 28 4.68 -12.75 1.68
CA PRO A 28 5.36 -11.48 1.51
C PRO A 28 6.89 -11.65 1.63
N VAL A 29 7.65 -11.12 0.66
CA VAL A 29 9.11 -11.25 0.62
C VAL A 29 9.74 -10.36 1.71
N VAL A 30 10.50 -10.97 2.62
CA VAL A 30 11.34 -10.25 3.58
C VAL A 30 12.49 -9.59 2.81
N VAL A 31 12.64 -8.28 2.93
CA VAL A 31 13.65 -7.49 2.22
C VAL A 31 14.66 -6.82 3.15
N ALA A 32 14.33 -6.71 4.43
CA ALA A 32 15.21 -6.18 5.47
C ALA A 32 14.71 -6.65 6.85
N HIS A 33 15.46 -6.30 7.89
CA HIS A 33 14.99 -6.40 9.27
C HIS A 33 15.20 -5.06 9.98
N ALA A 34 14.29 -4.73 10.89
CA ALA A 34 14.34 -3.56 11.74
C ALA A 34 14.52 -3.99 13.20
N THR A 35 15.40 -3.30 13.94
CA THR A 35 15.56 -3.54 15.37
C THR A 35 14.65 -2.62 16.17
N VAL A 36 13.70 -3.20 16.91
CA VAL A 36 12.72 -2.46 17.74
C VAL A 36 12.78 -3.00 19.16
N HIS A 37 13.16 -2.16 20.13
CA HIS A 37 13.34 -2.56 21.53
C HIS A 37 14.19 -3.83 21.72
N GLY A 38 15.23 -4.01 20.88
CA GLY A 38 16.11 -5.18 20.90
C GLY A 38 15.54 -6.42 20.20
N HIS A 39 14.34 -6.35 19.63
CA HIS A 39 13.75 -7.40 18.82
C HIS A 39 14.03 -7.19 17.33
N ASP A 40 14.32 -8.27 16.64
CA ASP A 40 14.46 -8.30 15.19
C ASP A 40 13.08 -8.46 14.53
N VAL A 41 12.67 -7.48 13.74
CA VAL A 41 11.35 -7.42 13.11
C VAL A 41 11.50 -7.46 11.59
N PRO A 42 10.96 -8.48 10.89
CA PRO A 42 11.09 -8.57 9.44
C PRO A 42 10.33 -7.42 8.76
N VAL A 43 10.98 -6.82 7.76
CA VAL A 43 10.38 -5.83 6.87
C VAL A 43 10.06 -6.52 5.56
N HIS A 44 8.79 -6.48 5.18
CA HIS A 44 8.29 -7.11 3.96
C HIS A 44 8.04 -6.06 2.88
N ARG A 45 8.43 -6.38 1.64
CA ARG A 45 8.01 -5.60 0.47
C ARG A 45 6.65 -6.09 0.00
N ILE A 46 5.72 -5.15 -0.18
CA ILE A 46 4.34 -5.44 -0.61
C ILE A 46 4.02 -4.83 -1.98
N GLY A 47 4.87 -3.95 -2.49
CA GLY A 47 4.57 -3.19 -3.70
C GLY A 47 5.71 -2.30 -4.17
N GLU A 48 5.59 -1.86 -5.42
CA GLU A 48 6.31 -0.72 -5.96
C GLU A 48 5.38 0.02 -6.92
N LEU A 49 5.36 1.36 -6.83
CA LEU A 49 4.64 2.21 -7.77
C LEU A 49 5.62 3.19 -8.41
N ARG A 50 5.39 3.49 -9.69
CA ARG A 50 6.04 4.59 -10.41
C ARG A 50 4.99 5.27 -11.28
N ALA A 51 5.07 6.58 -11.42
CA ALA A 51 4.21 7.33 -12.33
C ALA A 51 4.92 8.59 -12.83
N PRO A 52 4.66 9.04 -14.07
CA PRO A 52 5.14 10.33 -14.55
C PRO A 52 4.69 11.46 -13.62
N ASP A 53 5.52 12.49 -13.50
CA ASP A 53 5.14 13.72 -12.83
C ASP A 53 3.99 14.41 -13.57
N THR A 54 3.15 15.13 -12.83
CA THR A 54 2.04 15.92 -13.37
C THR A 54 2.05 17.30 -12.73
N PRO A 55 1.25 18.27 -13.20
CA PRO A 55 1.13 19.56 -12.52
C PRO A 55 0.68 19.48 -11.05
N ALA A 56 0.07 18.36 -10.64
CA ALA A 56 -0.28 18.11 -9.25
C ALA A 56 0.91 17.67 -8.38
N GLY A 57 2.08 17.42 -8.99
CA GLY A 57 3.34 17.15 -8.32
C GLY A 57 3.28 15.97 -7.35
N MET A 58 3.99 16.11 -6.23
CA MET A 58 4.07 15.13 -5.16
C MET A 58 2.70 14.75 -4.60
N ASP A 59 1.78 15.72 -4.43
CA ASP A 59 0.41 15.45 -3.96
C ASP A 59 -0.35 14.55 -4.93
N GLY A 60 -0.23 14.82 -6.24
CA GLY A 60 -0.84 14.00 -7.27
C GLY A 60 -0.35 12.56 -7.23
N PHE A 61 0.94 12.34 -6.99
CA PHE A 61 1.49 11.00 -6.81
C PHE A 61 1.06 10.35 -5.48
N ALA A 62 1.13 11.09 -4.38
CA ALA A 62 0.70 10.63 -3.06
C ALA A 62 -0.76 10.17 -3.06
N VAL A 63 -1.65 10.85 -3.79
CA VAL A 63 -3.04 10.41 -3.98
C VAL A 63 -3.12 9.02 -4.60
N ARG A 64 -2.34 8.73 -5.66
CA ARG A 64 -2.34 7.39 -6.29
C ARG A 64 -1.87 6.32 -5.31
N VAL A 65 -0.79 6.59 -4.59
CA VAL A 65 -0.24 5.69 -3.56
C VAL A 65 -1.25 5.48 -2.44
N ALA A 66 -1.96 6.52 -2.00
CA ALA A 66 -2.95 6.46 -0.94
C ALA A 66 -4.10 5.48 -1.25
N TYR A 67 -4.58 5.41 -2.49
CA TYR A 67 -5.62 4.43 -2.84
C TYR A 67 -5.11 2.99 -2.75
N VAL A 68 -3.85 2.74 -3.09
CA VAL A 68 -3.24 1.42 -2.96
C VAL A 68 -3.05 1.04 -1.50
N LEU A 69 -2.42 1.92 -0.72
CA LEU A 69 -2.20 1.68 0.70
C LEU A 69 -3.52 1.49 1.45
N ARG A 70 -4.53 2.33 1.19
CA ARG A 70 -5.85 2.18 1.82
C ARG A 70 -6.51 0.83 1.49
N ALA A 71 -6.45 0.41 0.22
CA ALA A 71 -7.01 -0.88 -0.19
C ALA A 71 -6.26 -2.05 0.46
N TRP A 72 -4.93 -1.98 0.51
CA TRP A 72 -4.08 -2.98 1.14
C TRP A 72 -4.35 -3.08 2.65
N THR A 73 -4.36 -1.95 3.35
CA THR A 73 -4.57 -1.89 4.80
C THR A 73 -5.99 -2.29 5.20
N ARG A 74 -7.00 -1.98 4.38
CA ARG A 74 -8.36 -2.51 4.58
C ARG A 74 -8.40 -4.04 4.49
N LYS A 75 -7.59 -4.64 3.62
CA LYS A 75 -7.54 -6.09 3.43
C LYS A 75 -6.74 -6.79 4.53
N HIS A 76 -5.60 -6.23 4.96
CA HIS A 76 -4.67 -6.90 5.87
C HIS A 76 -4.76 -6.43 7.33
N GLY A 77 -5.40 -5.28 7.58
CA GLY A 77 -5.63 -4.73 8.93
C GLY A 77 -4.47 -3.94 9.52
N VAL A 78 -3.25 -4.12 9.00
CA VAL A 78 -1.99 -3.54 9.52
C VAL A 78 -1.50 -2.39 8.66
N GLU A 79 -0.58 -1.57 9.18
CA GLU A 79 0.00 -0.44 8.47
C GLU A 79 0.95 -0.86 7.35
N ALA A 80 1.13 0.05 6.41
CA ALA A 80 2.14 -0.01 5.37
C ALA A 80 2.62 1.40 5.04
N ILE A 81 3.86 1.51 4.57
CA ILE A 81 4.56 2.76 4.34
C ILE A 81 5.33 2.71 3.02
N GLY A 82 5.62 3.88 2.45
CA GLY A 82 6.66 4.05 1.47
C GLY A 82 7.29 5.43 1.57
N ASN A 83 8.55 5.56 1.19
CA ASN A 83 9.13 6.87 0.96
C ASN A 83 8.76 7.34 -0.46
N LEU A 84 8.43 8.62 -0.63
CA LEU A 84 8.25 9.21 -1.95
C LEU A 84 9.62 9.48 -2.57
N CYS A 85 9.80 9.01 -3.79
CA CYS A 85 11.07 9.06 -4.50
C CYS A 85 10.87 9.72 -5.85
N ARG A 86 11.95 10.28 -6.39
CA ARG A 86 11.94 10.96 -7.69
C ARG A 86 13.15 10.56 -8.51
N THR A 87 12.98 10.45 -9.83
CA THR A 87 14.13 10.33 -10.73
C THR A 87 15.00 11.59 -10.67
N PRO A 88 16.32 11.49 -10.94
CA PRO A 88 17.22 12.65 -10.92
C PRO A 88 16.80 13.78 -11.87
N ASP A 89 16.20 13.44 -13.01
CA ASP A 89 15.66 14.40 -13.99
C ASP A 89 14.31 15.01 -13.58
N GLY A 90 13.74 14.57 -12.45
CA GLY A 90 12.46 15.05 -11.94
C GLY A 90 11.23 14.54 -12.69
N ALA A 91 11.37 13.74 -13.75
CA ALA A 91 10.28 13.38 -14.64
C ALA A 91 9.31 12.33 -14.08
N THR A 92 9.74 11.53 -13.12
CA THR A 92 8.96 10.40 -12.60
C THR A 92 9.02 10.34 -11.08
N TRP A 93 7.87 10.08 -10.46
CA TRP A 93 7.75 9.73 -9.06
C TRP A 93 7.73 8.22 -8.87
N GLY A 94 8.18 7.75 -7.71
CA GLY A 94 8.06 6.35 -7.33
C GLY A 94 8.06 6.13 -5.84
N THR A 95 7.71 4.91 -5.44
CA THR A 95 7.78 4.47 -4.04
C THR A 95 7.90 2.94 -3.97
N VAL A 96 8.65 2.44 -2.99
CA VAL A 96 8.62 1.04 -2.59
C VAL A 96 7.74 0.93 -1.36
N LEU A 97 6.73 0.07 -1.42
CA LEU A 97 5.79 -0.13 -0.33
C LEU A 97 6.26 -1.27 0.57
N LEU A 98 6.33 -0.98 1.86
CA LEU A 98 6.86 -1.85 2.91
C LEU A 98 5.86 -1.99 4.06
N THR A 99 5.97 -3.08 4.80
CA THR A 99 5.25 -3.27 6.06
C THR A 99 6.11 -4.10 7.02
N VAL A 100 5.91 -3.88 8.33
CA VAL A 100 6.39 -4.79 9.39
C VAL A 100 5.26 -5.65 9.96
N GLY A 101 4.05 -5.53 9.42
CA GLY A 101 2.89 -6.26 9.91
C GLY A 101 2.34 -5.77 11.25
N ALA A 102 2.61 -4.53 11.64
CA ALA A 102 2.06 -3.91 12.85
C ALA A 102 0.89 -2.98 12.51
N HIS A 103 -0.10 -2.88 13.41
CA HIS A 103 -1.18 -1.91 13.35
C HIS A 103 -0.77 -0.54 13.88
N VAL A 104 0.26 -0.49 14.73
CA VAL A 104 0.61 0.69 15.54
C VAL A 104 1.77 1.50 14.97
N ALA A 105 2.50 0.92 14.02
CA ALA A 105 3.75 1.48 13.55
C ALA A 105 4.12 0.93 12.18
N SER A 106 4.89 1.74 11.46
CA SER A 106 5.53 1.38 10.21
C SER A 106 7.02 1.73 10.25
N PRO A 107 7.87 1.04 9.47
CA PRO A 107 9.31 1.28 9.52
C PRO A 107 9.67 2.60 8.85
N VAL A 108 10.51 3.41 9.48
CA VAL A 108 11.15 4.54 8.81
C VAL A 108 12.07 4.02 7.70
N THR A 109 11.92 4.54 6.48
CA THR A 109 12.64 4.01 5.31
C THR A 109 13.07 5.11 4.35
N ASN A 110 14.22 4.89 3.69
CA ASN A 110 14.64 5.65 2.50
C ASN A 110 14.61 4.76 1.24
N ALA A 111 13.96 3.60 1.32
CA ALA A 111 13.89 2.66 0.21
C ALA A 111 13.19 3.31 -0.99
N CYS A 112 13.87 3.26 -2.14
CA CYS A 112 13.38 3.80 -3.39
C CYS A 112 13.45 2.77 -4.50
N PRO A 113 12.58 2.91 -5.52
CA PRO A 113 12.73 2.17 -6.74
C PRO A 113 14.12 2.40 -7.35
N LEU A 114 14.67 1.38 -8.02
CA LEU A 114 16.00 1.48 -8.64
C LEU A 114 16.10 2.73 -9.53
N GLY A 115 17.18 3.49 -9.33
CA GLY A 115 17.49 4.73 -10.08
C GLY A 115 16.77 5.99 -9.58
N MET A 116 16.03 5.93 -8.47
CA MET A 116 15.35 7.08 -7.87
C MET A 116 15.99 7.50 -6.55
N LEU A 117 15.80 8.77 -6.18
CA LEU A 117 16.29 9.37 -4.94
C LEU A 117 15.14 9.64 -3.98
N ALA A 118 15.37 9.41 -2.69
CA ALA A 118 14.41 9.69 -1.64
C ALA A 118 14.21 11.20 -1.47
N THR A 119 12.96 11.65 -1.36
CA THR A 119 12.67 13.06 -1.05
C THR A 119 12.71 13.37 0.45
N GLY A 120 12.73 12.34 1.30
CA GLY A 120 12.57 12.48 2.74
C GLY A 120 11.14 12.75 3.19
N VAL A 121 10.17 12.60 2.27
CA VAL A 121 8.73 12.65 2.55
C VAL A 121 8.16 11.25 2.44
N ASP A 122 7.59 10.73 3.52
CA ASP A 122 6.96 9.41 3.53
C ASP A 122 5.45 9.48 3.32
N ILE A 123 4.87 8.30 3.10
CA ILE A 123 3.44 8.08 3.11
C ILE A 123 3.16 6.75 3.80
N HIS A 124 2.35 6.77 4.86
CA HIS A 124 1.90 5.56 5.55
C HIS A 124 0.39 5.52 5.69
N SER A 125 -0.16 4.33 5.91
CA SER A 125 -1.59 4.15 6.14
C SER A 125 -1.90 3.66 7.54
N HIS A 126 -2.88 4.30 8.17
CA HIS A 126 -3.43 3.86 9.44
C HIS A 126 -4.41 2.70 9.28
N PRO A 127 -4.59 1.86 10.32
CA PRO A 127 -5.65 0.86 10.37
C PRO A 127 -7.01 1.50 10.12
N GLN A 128 -7.85 0.83 9.33
CA GLN A 128 -9.14 1.40 8.91
C GLN A 128 -10.26 1.20 9.94
N ARG A 129 -9.97 0.49 11.03
CA ARG A 129 -10.88 0.22 12.15
C ARG A 129 -10.41 0.99 13.38
N GLN A 130 -11.36 1.49 14.17
CA GLN A 130 -11.05 2.18 15.43
C GLN A 130 -10.58 1.22 16.53
N HIS A 131 -11.01 -0.04 16.48
CA HIS A 131 -10.61 -1.04 17.46
C HIS A 131 -9.95 -2.22 16.75
N TYR A 132 -8.86 -2.71 17.32
CA TYR A 132 -8.21 -3.93 16.88
C TYR A 132 -7.56 -4.64 18.06
N ARG A 133 -7.25 -5.92 17.84
CA ARG A 133 -6.49 -6.73 18.78
C ARG A 133 -5.02 -6.69 18.39
N ALA A 134 -4.18 -6.18 19.28
CA ALA A 134 -2.74 -6.14 19.11
C ALA A 134 -2.17 -7.53 18.83
N ASN A 135 -1.47 -7.65 17.70
CA ASN A 135 -0.77 -8.85 17.26
C ASN A 135 0.61 -8.95 17.94
N ALA A 136 1.40 -9.97 17.58
CA ALA A 136 2.70 -10.18 18.20
C ALA A 136 3.69 -9.02 17.94
N VAL A 137 3.65 -8.42 16.75
CA VAL A 137 4.51 -7.30 16.38
C VAL A 137 4.08 -6.04 17.12
N ASP A 138 2.78 -5.76 17.24
CA ASP A 138 2.28 -4.61 18.02
C ASP A 138 2.76 -4.63 19.48
N GLN A 139 2.85 -5.82 20.08
CA GLN A 139 3.31 -5.99 21.46
C GLN A 139 4.80 -5.69 21.64
N ILE A 140 5.59 -5.72 20.56
CA ILE A 140 6.99 -5.25 20.58
C ILE A 140 7.00 -3.74 20.76
N PHE A 141 6.14 -3.01 20.05
CA PHE A 141 6.06 -1.54 20.10
C PHE A 141 5.34 -1.02 21.34
N LEU A 142 4.19 -1.60 21.68
CA LEU A 142 3.34 -1.12 22.79
C LEU A 142 3.72 -1.73 24.15
N GLY A 143 4.59 -2.75 24.16
CA GLY A 143 4.78 -3.61 25.32
C GLY A 143 3.57 -4.52 25.58
N ARG A 144 3.58 -5.22 26.71
CA ARG A 144 2.51 -6.16 27.08
C ARG A 144 1.24 -5.43 27.50
N LEU A 145 0.20 -5.55 26.68
CA LEU A 145 -1.12 -4.99 27.00
C LEU A 145 -2.06 -6.02 27.65
N PRO A 146 -2.77 -5.67 28.74
CA PRO A 146 -3.88 -6.48 29.24
C PRO A 146 -4.99 -6.54 28.18
N CYS A 147 -5.57 -7.72 27.95
CA CYS A 147 -6.62 -7.99 26.94
C CYS A 147 -6.24 -7.76 25.46
N ARG A 148 -5.09 -7.11 25.18
CA ARG A 148 -4.57 -6.82 23.82
C ARG A 148 -5.49 -5.98 22.96
N GLU A 149 -6.43 -5.25 23.52
CA GLU A 149 -7.33 -4.40 22.74
C GLU A 149 -6.75 -2.98 22.67
N VAL A 150 -6.73 -2.41 21.46
CA VAL A 150 -6.21 -1.06 21.21
C VAL A 150 -7.28 -0.26 20.49
N THR A 151 -7.42 1.00 20.92
CA THR A 151 -8.25 2.00 20.25
C THR A 151 -7.36 2.97 19.49
N THR A 152 -7.69 3.23 18.24
CA THR A 152 -6.99 4.18 17.36
C THR A 152 -7.96 5.17 16.73
N GLN A 153 -7.42 6.26 16.21
CA GLN A 153 -8.13 7.25 15.41
C GLN A 153 -7.60 7.17 13.96
N PRO A 154 -8.25 6.39 13.07
CA PRO A 154 -7.77 6.16 11.71
C PRO A 154 -7.54 7.41 10.86
N ASP A 155 -8.19 8.51 11.21
CA ASP A 155 -8.20 9.76 10.43
C ASP A 155 -7.43 10.89 11.13
N THR A 156 -6.58 10.57 12.11
CA THR A 156 -5.86 11.55 12.91
C THR A 156 -4.41 11.10 13.10
N PHE A 157 -3.48 12.04 12.91
CA PHE A 157 -2.08 11.82 13.23
C PHE A 157 -1.89 11.60 14.73
N GLY A 158 -1.14 10.57 15.10
CA GLY A 158 -0.58 10.40 16.43
C GLY A 158 0.67 11.27 16.64
N PRO A 159 1.16 11.38 17.88
CA PRO A 159 2.37 12.15 18.18
C PRO A 159 3.60 11.71 17.37
N ASP A 160 3.79 10.41 17.17
CA ASP A 160 4.96 9.85 16.47
C ASP A 160 4.96 10.16 14.97
N ASP A 161 3.78 10.39 14.37
CA ASP A 161 3.66 10.70 12.95
C ASP A 161 4.29 12.05 12.58
N TYR A 162 4.48 12.95 13.55
CA TYR A 162 5.05 14.28 13.31
C TYR A 162 6.58 14.29 13.27
N GLY A 163 7.24 13.13 13.39
CA GLY A 163 8.70 13.03 13.42
C GLY A 163 9.38 13.49 12.13
N ARG A 164 8.69 13.41 10.97
CA ARG A 164 9.18 13.83 9.64
C ARG A 164 8.01 14.29 8.77
N PRO A 165 8.20 15.17 7.78
CA PRO A 165 7.11 15.53 6.87
C PRO A 165 6.59 14.31 6.12
N GLY A 166 5.27 14.17 6.05
CA GLY A 166 4.70 12.91 5.59
C GLY A 166 3.21 12.98 5.29
N TYR A 167 2.75 11.99 4.53
CA TYR A 167 1.34 11.77 4.25
C TYR A 167 0.78 10.63 5.11
N MET A 168 -0.37 10.84 5.72
CA MET A 168 -1.13 9.79 6.40
C MET A 168 -2.39 9.45 5.61
N VAL A 169 -2.51 8.19 5.24
CA VAL A 169 -3.67 7.61 4.58
C VAL A 169 -4.62 7.08 5.64
N GLY A 170 -5.64 7.87 5.95
CA GLY A 170 -6.70 7.47 6.87
C GLY A 170 -7.83 6.70 6.21
N ARG A 171 -8.95 6.60 6.92
CA ARG A 171 -10.18 5.98 6.43
C ARG A 171 -10.96 6.87 5.49
N LEU A 172 -10.97 8.17 5.77
CA LEU A 172 -11.76 9.20 5.09
C LEU A 172 -10.86 10.18 4.32
N GLY A 173 -9.61 10.37 4.72
CA GLY A 173 -8.74 11.38 4.12
C GLY A 173 -7.29 10.95 3.94
N LEU A 174 -6.67 11.46 2.88
CA LEU A 174 -5.22 11.61 2.77
C LEU A 174 -4.86 12.96 3.37
N HIS A 175 -4.06 12.94 4.43
CA HIS A 175 -3.58 14.15 5.08
C HIS A 175 -2.09 14.30 4.84
N PHE A 176 -1.60 15.53 4.80
CA PHE A 176 -0.17 15.84 4.78
C PHE A 176 0.15 16.68 6.00
N GLN A 177 1.27 16.39 6.65
CA GLN A 177 1.81 17.22 7.73
C GLN A 177 3.27 17.61 7.49
N ARG A 178 3.63 18.78 8.02
CA ARG A 178 5.01 19.25 8.11
C ARG A 178 5.21 19.92 9.48
N GLY A 179 5.14 19.12 10.53
CA GLY A 179 5.03 19.56 11.91
C GLY A 179 3.57 19.76 12.36
N LEU A 180 3.41 19.94 13.68
CA LEU A 180 2.11 19.99 14.37
C LEU A 180 1.20 21.14 13.88
N ASP A 181 1.78 22.24 13.44
CA ASP A 181 1.07 23.46 13.00
C ASP A 181 0.72 23.46 11.51
N ARG A 182 1.17 22.46 10.74
CA ARG A 182 1.05 22.44 9.27
C ARG A 182 0.44 21.15 8.80
N VAL A 183 -0.80 20.91 9.18
CA VAL A 183 -1.62 19.78 8.73
C VAL A 183 -2.65 20.24 7.71
N ARG A 184 -2.83 19.48 6.62
CA ARG A 184 -3.88 19.73 5.64
C ARG A 184 -4.48 18.45 5.08
N LEU A 185 -5.76 18.51 4.72
CA LEU A 185 -6.40 17.49 3.89
C LEU A 185 -5.93 17.66 2.44
N VAL A 186 -5.38 16.61 1.86
CA VAL A 186 -4.93 16.55 0.46
C VAL A 186 -6.05 16.00 -0.42
N ARG A 187 -6.73 14.94 0.05
CA ARG A 187 -7.77 14.25 -0.71
C ARG A 187 -8.79 13.59 0.21
N ASP A 188 -10.07 13.78 -0.11
CA ASP A 188 -11.15 12.94 0.42
C ASP A 188 -11.10 11.57 -0.25
N MET A 189 -10.82 10.53 0.55
CA MET A 189 -10.66 9.15 0.07
C MET A 189 -11.99 8.44 -0.21
N ARG A 190 -13.13 9.10 0.03
CA ARG A 190 -14.45 8.62 -0.44
C ARG A 190 -14.66 8.90 -1.91
N LEU A 191 -13.92 9.85 -2.48
CA LEU A 191 -13.94 10.09 -3.92
C LEU A 191 -13.34 8.90 -4.67
N PRO A 192 -13.73 8.68 -5.94
CA PRO A 192 -13.11 7.66 -6.78
C PRO A 192 -11.59 7.88 -6.90
N PRO A 193 -10.81 6.79 -7.08
CA PRO A 193 -9.40 6.92 -7.42
C PRO A 193 -9.23 7.74 -8.70
N PRO A 194 -8.14 8.53 -8.83
CA PRO A 194 -7.82 9.16 -10.10
C PRO A 194 -7.68 8.08 -11.18
N ALA A 195 -7.89 8.45 -12.45
CA ALA A 195 -7.57 7.56 -13.54
C ALA A 195 -6.09 7.15 -13.45
N MET A 196 -5.87 5.88 -13.10
CA MET A 196 -4.56 5.23 -13.14
C MET A 196 -4.47 4.45 -14.44
N SER A 197 -3.29 4.38 -15.04
CA SER A 197 -3.13 3.56 -16.22
C SER A 197 -3.38 2.09 -15.85
N SER A 198 -3.84 1.30 -16.81
CA SER A 198 -4.01 -0.15 -16.63
C SER A 198 -2.68 -0.85 -16.31
N ASP A 199 -1.55 -0.27 -16.70
CA ASP A 199 -0.20 -0.74 -16.38
C ASP A 199 0.17 -0.46 -14.90
N ASP A 200 -0.24 0.69 -14.35
CA ASP A 200 -0.04 0.99 -12.92
C ASP A 200 -0.77 -0.04 -12.06
N LEU A 201 -2.03 -0.32 -12.39
CA LEU A 201 -2.85 -1.33 -11.72
C LEU A 201 -2.24 -2.73 -11.82
N ARG A 202 -1.69 -3.10 -12.98
CA ARG A 202 -1.01 -4.39 -13.16
C ARG A 202 0.29 -4.49 -12.36
N ARG A 203 1.10 -3.43 -12.28
CA ARG A 203 2.33 -3.44 -11.48
C ARG A 203 2.04 -3.58 -9.99
N ILE A 204 0.99 -2.92 -9.49
CA ILE A 204 0.51 -3.10 -8.11
C ILE A 204 0.08 -4.55 -7.86
N ALA A 205 -0.67 -5.15 -8.80
CA ALA A 205 -1.13 -6.53 -8.69
C ALA A 205 0.00 -7.56 -8.85
N ALA A 206 0.98 -7.29 -9.72
CA ALA A 206 2.11 -8.18 -10.01
C ALA A 206 3.15 -8.21 -8.88
N VAL A 207 3.27 -7.18 -8.05
CA VAL A 207 4.14 -7.26 -6.86
C VAL A 207 3.44 -8.01 -5.71
N ALA A 208 2.11 -8.11 -5.73
CA ALA A 208 1.35 -9.00 -4.85
C ALA A 208 1.39 -10.48 -5.29
N SER A 209 2.14 -10.82 -6.34
CA SER A 209 2.43 -12.20 -6.77
C SER A 209 3.90 -12.29 -7.21
N PRO A 210 4.83 -12.85 -6.41
CA PRO A 210 6.26 -12.93 -6.73
C PRO A 210 6.55 -13.89 -7.90
N ALA A 211 6.18 -13.49 -9.11
CA ALA A 211 6.64 -14.12 -10.32
C ALA A 211 7.77 -13.30 -10.96
N ALA A 212 8.96 -13.91 -10.90
CA ALA A 212 10.12 -13.71 -11.77
C ALA A 212 10.93 -12.40 -11.61
N LEU A 213 12.04 -12.49 -10.87
CA LEU A 213 13.27 -11.81 -11.26
C LEU A 213 13.78 -12.45 -12.57
N PRO A 214 14.03 -11.68 -13.64
CA PRO A 214 14.80 -12.17 -14.77
C PRO A 214 16.29 -12.11 -14.42
N GLY A 215 16.93 -13.28 -14.27
CA GLY A 215 18.39 -13.34 -14.12
C GLY A 215 18.89 -14.42 -13.17
N ALA A 216 18.70 -15.68 -13.53
CA ALA A 216 19.59 -16.75 -13.09
C ALA A 216 20.11 -17.43 -14.35
N ALA A 217 21.20 -16.88 -14.90
CA ALA A 217 21.99 -17.58 -15.90
C ALA A 217 22.65 -18.77 -15.21
N SER A 218 22.10 -19.96 -15.44
CA SER A 218 22.80 -21.21 -15.18
C SER A 218 23.93 -21.36 -16.19
N GLN A 219 25.17 -21.16 -15.75
CA GLN A 219 26.29 -21.84 -16.39
C GLN A 219 26.28 -23.31 -15.98
N PRO A 220 26.27 -24.27 -16.91
CA PRO A 220 26.66 -25.62 -16.60
C PRO A 220 28.18 -25.71 -16.66
N GLY A 221 28.81 -25.92 -15.50
CA GLY A 221 30.16 -26.46 -15.42
C GLY A 221 30.08 -27.98 -15.37
N SER A 222 30.70 -28.63 -16.36
CA SER A 222 31.39 -29.93 -16.33
C SER A 222 31.97 -30.18 -17.71
#